data_AF-A0A3C0N5D9-F1
#
_entry.id   AF-A0A3C0N5D9-F1
#
_cell.length_a   1.000
_cell.length_b   1.000
_cell.length_c   1.000
_cell.angle_alpha   90.00
_cell.angle_beta   90.00
_cell.angle_gamma   90.00
#
_symmetry.space_group_name_H-M   'P 1'
#
loop_
_entity.id
_entity.type
_entity.pdbx_description
1 polymer ?
#
loop_
_entity_poly.entity_id
_entity_poly.type
_entity_poly.pdbx_seq_one_letter_code
_entity_poly.pdbx_strand_id
1 'polypeptide(L)' 'MLQTLKAQNIDLRYLIETFGLQRIRDDQFFWEWQAALPELTEIEKQELDRVQEGYFNLVEYPPLLENSDRNFDKAWPS' A
#
# COMPACT_ATOMS: atom_id res chain seq x y z
N MET A 1 -29.93 6.96 0.85
CA MET A 1 -29.17 7.66 -0.21
C MET A 1 -27.80 7.02 -0.32
N LEU A 2 -27.35 6.68 -1.53
CA LEU A 2 -25.99 6.20 -1.75
C LEU A 2 -25.05 7.41 -1.77
N GLN A 3 -24.01 7.41 -0.93
CA GLN A 3 -22.99 8.46 -0.93
C GLN A 3 -21.78 7.96 -1.71
N THR A 4 -21.50 8.59 -2.84
CA THR A 4 -20.33 8.28 -3.65
C THR A 4 -19.15 9.12 -3.18
N LEU A 5 -18.05 8.46 -2.81
CA LEU A 5 -16.81 9.12 -2.42
C LEU A 5 -15.88 9.23 -3.63
N LYS A 6 -15.23 10.38 -3.81
CA LYS A 6 -14.21 10.56 -4.86
C LYS A 6 -12.88 9.98 -4.39
N ALA A 7 -12.31 9.03 -5.13
CA ALA A 7 -11.05 8.37 -4.78
C ALA A 7 -9.90 9.36 -4.47
N GLN A 8 -9.79 10.45 -5.23
CA GLN A 8 -8.80 11.52 -5.02
C GLN A 8 -8.87 12.23 -3.66
N ASN A 9 -9.98 12.10 -2.92
CA ASN A 9 -10.19 12.75 -1.63
C ASN A 9 -10.14 11.75 -0.47
N ILE A 10 -9.74 10.51 -0.74
CA ILE A 10 -9.72 9.41 0.22
C ILE A 10 -8.26 8.98 0.39
N ASP A 11 -7.79 8.90 1.64
CA ASP A 11 -6.54 8.25 1.98
C ASP A 11 -6.79 6.90 2.67
N LEU A 12 -5.75 6.09 2.82
CA LEU A 12 -5.87 4.76 3.41
C LEU A 12 -6.35 4.84 4.88
N ARG A 13 -5.96 5.87 5.62
CA ARG A 13 -6.38 6.07 7.02
C ARG A 13 -7.87 6.29 7.14
N TYR A 14 -8.44 7.17 6.31
CA TYR A 14 -9.89 7.38 6.24
C TYR A 14 -10.64 6.07 5.99
N LEU A 15 -10.12 5.23 5.08
CA LEU A 15 -10.75 3.95 4.78
C LEU A 15 -10.70 2.97 5.96
N ILE A 16 -9.56 2.89 6.64
CA ILE A 16 -9.39 2.06 7.86
C ILE A 16 -10.37 2.52 8.95
N GLU A 17 -10.43 3.82 9.24
CA GLU A 17 -11.26 4.34 10.32
C GLU A 17 -12.76 4.25 10.01
N THR A 18 -13.16 4.51 8.77
CA THR A 18 -14.58 4.56 8.38
C THR A 18 -15.17 3.17 8.13
N PHE A 19 -14.38 2.27 7.54
CA PHE A 19 -14.86 0.95 7.12
C PHE A 19 -14.26 -0.21 7.92
N GLY A 20 -13.38 0.08 8.89
CA GLY A 20 -12.74 -0.95 9.72
C GLY A 20 -11.81 -1.85 8.92
N LEU A 21 -11.16 -1.33 7.88
CA LEU A 21 -10.24 -2.14 7.06
C LEU A 21 -9.10 -2.68 7.92
N GLN A 22 -8.76 -3.94 7.69
CA GLN A 22 -7.67 -4.64 8.36
C GLN A 22 -6.65 -5.08 7.33
N ARG A 23 -5.36 -4.97 7.69
CA ARG A 23 -4.30 -5.56 6.89
C ARG A 23 -4.26 -7.07 7.15
N ILE A 24 -4.34 -7.84 6.08
CA ILE A 24 -4.23 -9.31 6.12
C ILE A 24 -2.96 -9.69 5.38
N ARG A 25 -2.10 -10.51 6.01
CA ARG A 25 -0.85 -11.07 5.42
C ARG A 25 -0.96 -12.56 5.12
N ASP A 26 -2.18 -13.06 5.07
CA ASP A 26 -2.48 -14.45 4.75
C ASP A 26 -2.22 -14.68 3.25
N ASP A 27 -1.35 -15.64 2.97
CA ASP A 27 -0.94 -16.03 1.62
C ASP A 27 -2.07 -16.70 0.83
N GLN A 28 -3.16 -17.09 1.49
CA GLN A 28 -4.37 -17.59 0.84
C GLN A 28 -5.20 -16.50 0.15
N PHE A 29 -4.93 -15.21 0.44
CA PHE A 29 -5.60 -14.10 -0.23
C PHE A 29 -4.98 -13.81 -1.59
N PHE A 30 -5.83 -13.58 -2.59
CA PHE A 30 -5.44 -13.28 -3.98
C PHE A 30 -4.45 -14.31 -4.54
N TRP A 31 -4.69 -15.60 -4.26
CA TRP A 31 -3.84 -16.71 -4.73
C TRP A 31 -3.66 -16.68 -6.25
N GLU A 32 -4.64 -16.14 -6.99
CA GLU A 32 -4.59 -15.98 -8.44
C GLU A 32 -3.42 -15.11 -8.92
N TRP A 33 -2.93 -14.19 -8.09
CA TRP A 33 -1.77 -13.34 -8.40
C TRP A 33 -0.45 -13.99 -7.98
N GLN A 34 -0.50 -14.97 -7.07
CA GLN A 34 0.67 -15.66 -6.54
C GLN A 34 1.04 -16.91 -7.35
N ALA A 35 0.07 -17.51 -8.06
CA ALA A 35 0.24 -18.79 -8.74
C ALA A 35 1.25 -18.78 -9.93
N ALA A 36 1.56 -17.62 -10.51
CA ALA A 36 2.41 -17.50 -11.69
C ALA A 36 3.70 -16.69 -11.43
N LEU A 37 4.12 -16.60 -10.17
CA LEU A 37 5.34 -15.88 -9.79
C LEU A 37 6.60 -16.74 -10.01
N PRO A 38 7.75 -16.13 -10.33
CA PRO A 38 9.01 -16.85 -10.39
C PRO A 38 9.37 -17.42 -9.01
N GLU A 39 10.08 -18.55 -9.00
CA GLU A 39 10.64 -19.08 -7.75
C GLU A 39 11.68 -18.10 -7.20
N LEU A 40 11.51 -17.74 -5.93
CA LEU A 40 12.42 -16.86 -5.20
C LEU A 40 13.28 -17.67 -4.25
N THR A 41 14.56 -17.32 -4.17
CA THR A 41 15.44 -17.80 -3.11
C THR A 41 14.99 -17.26 -1.75
N GLU A 42 15.40 -17.94 -0.68
CA GLU A 42 15.07 -17.52 0.68
C GLU A 42 15.59 -16.11 1.01
N ILE A 43 16.74 -15.74 0.45
CA ILE A 43 17.32 -14.40 0.63
C ILE A 43 16.46 -13.35 -0.07
N GLU A 44 16.03 -13.59 -1.31
CA GLU A 44 15.18 -12.66 -2.05
C GLU A 44 13.84 -12.44 -1.36
N LYS A 45 13.24 -13.50 -0.80
CA LYS A 45 12.01 -13.39 0.01
C LYS A 45 12.22 -12.48 1.21
N GLN A 46 13.30 -12.68 1.97
CA GLN A 46 13.61 -11.86 3.14
C GLN A 46 13.85 -10.38 2.79
N GLU A 47 14.49 -10.09 1.65
CA GLU A 47 14.66 -8.71 1.21
C GLU A 47 13.34 -8.08 0.76
N LEU A 48 12.47 -8.83 0.08
CA LEU A 48 11.12 -8.35 -0.27
C LEU A 48 10.27 -8.09 0.97
N ASP A 49 10.34 -8.97 1.98
CA ASP A 49 9.64 -8.78 3.25
C ASP A 49 10.07 -7.46 3.92
N ARG A 50 11.37 -7.14 3.91
CA ARG A 50 11.88 -5.86 4.45
C ARG A 50 11.36 -4.65 3.68
N VAL A 51 11.31 -4.72 2.35
CA VAL A 51 10.77 -3.64 1.51
C VAL A 51 9.30 -3.43 1.81
N GLN A 52 8.53 -4.52 1.93
CA GLN A 52 7.12 -4.49 2.27
C GLN A 52 6.88 -3.86 3.65
N GLU A 53 7.63 -4.28 4.68
CA GLU A 53 7.54 -3.67 6.01
C GLU A 53 7.92 -2.19 5.99
N GLY A 54 8.98 -1.82 5.27
CA GLY A 54 9.41 -0.43 5.13
C GLY A 54 8.33 0.45 4.48
N TYR A 55 7.71 -0.03 3.41
CA TYR A 55 6.59 0.66 2.77
C TYR A 55 5.42 0.87 3.73
N PHE A 56 5.00 -0.17 4.44
CA PHE A 56 3.87 -0.06 5.35
C PHE A 56 4.14 0.85 6.54
N ASN A 57 5.37 0.84 7.06
CA ASN A 57 5.77 1.77 8.11
C ASN A 57 5.63 3.22 7.63
N LEU A 58 6.02 3.53 6.39
CA LEU A 58 5.86 4.86 5.82
C LEU A 58 4.39 5.24 5.59
N VAL A 59 3.54 4.29 5.19
CA VAL A 59 2.11 4.55 4.98
C VAL A 59 1.36 4.76 6.30
N GLU A 60 1.72 4.02 7.35
CA GLU A 60 1.10 4.16 8.68
C GLU A 60 1.64 5.37 9.45
N TYR A 61 2.94 5.62 9.32
CA TYR A 61 3.65 6.72 9.97
C TYR A 61 4.31 7.60 8.92
N PRO A 62 3.51 8.33 8.12
CA PRO A 62 4.05 9.23 7.14
C PRO A 62 5.00 10.21 7.82
N PRO A 63 6.23 10.39 7.30
CA PRO A 63 7.18 11.33 7.88
C PRO A 63 6.53 12.70 7.97
N LEU A 64 6.75 13.42 9.07
CA LEU A 64 6.15 14.74 9.36
C LEU A 64 6.35 15.79 8.24
N LEU A 65 7.23 15.52 7.27
CA LEU A 65 7.49 16.32 6.08
C LEU A 65 6.45 16.15 4.97
N GLU A 66 5.50 15.23 5.07
CA GLU A 66 4.46 14.98 4.05
C GLU A 66 3.39 16.10 3.92
N ASN A 67 3.65 17.29 4.49
CA ASN A 67 2.89 18.50 4.18
C ASN A 67 3.51 19.32 3.03
N SER A 68 4.69 18.98 2.51
CA SER A 68 5.33 19.75 1.42
C SER A 68 5.03 19.26 0.01
N ASP A 69 4.75 17.98 -0.21
CA ASP A 69 4.79 17.42 -1.57
C ASP A 69 3.58 16.52 -1.91
N ARG A 70 2.38 17.12 -1.99
CA ARG A 70 1.30 16.58 -2.85
C ARG A 70 1.56 16.89 -4.35
N ASN A 71 2.81 16.80 -4.79
CA ASN A 71 3.25 17.20 -6.13
C ASN A 71 3.98 16.06 -6.86
N PHE A 72 3.69 14.80 -6.50
CA PHE A 72 4.20 13.62 -7.20
C PHE A 72 3.65 13.50 -8.64
N ASP A 73 2.62 14.26 -9.01
CA ASP A 73 2.10 14.35 -10.39
C ASP A 73 3.04 15.09 -11.37
N LYS A 74 4.12 15.75 -10.91
CA LYS A 74 5.01 16.53 -11.79
C LYS A 74 6.34 15.86 -12.16
N ALA A 75 6.60 14.64 -11.70
CA ALA A 75 7.93 14.05 -11.80
C ALA A 75 8.07 12.87 -12.79
N TRP A 76 7.05 12.50 -13.56
CA TRP A 76 7.21 11.50 -14.62
C TRP A 76 7.09 12.13 -16.02
N PRO A 77 8.18 12.17 -16.83
CA PRO A 77 8.09 12.63 -18.21
C PRO A 77 7.42 11.56 -19.08
N SER A 78 6.56 12.03 -19.99
CA SER A 78 5.93 11.26 -21.06
C SER A 78 6.93 10.65 -22.03
#